data_AF-A0A2W4RZY8-F1
#
_entry.id   AF-A0A2W4RZY8-F1
#
_cell.length_a   1.000
_cell.length_b   1.000
_cell.length_c   1.000
_cell.angle_alpha   90.00
_cell.angle_beta   90.00
_cell.angle_gamma   90.00
#
_symmetry.space_group_name_H-M   'P 1'
#
loop_
_entity.id
_entity.type
_entity.pdbx_description
1 polymer ?
#
loop_
_entity_poly.entity_id
_entity_poly.type
_entity_poly.pdbx_seq_one_letter_code
_entity_poly.pdbx_strand_id
1 'polypeptide(L)'
;MSGRQRAILGYAVASGLAVGLGVLVAAVWLGPQDAAAVRTAAVAAYVIQVVGFAALVSARGARFFVAWGGGTLLRLGAVLAAAVWLARTQARPPAPLMLGLAGFLFVLLLLEPIFFRMGLRSE
;
A
#
# COMPACT_ATOMS: atom_id res chain seq x y z
N MET A 1 -2.67 -22.05 12.04
CA MET A 1 -2.19 -20.68 11.74
C MET A 1 -2.49 -19.77 12.92
N SER A 2 -1.55 -18.95 13.36
CA SER A 2 -1.78 -18.00 14.44
C SER A 2 -2.76 -16.89 14.02
N GLY A 3 -3.39 -16.24 15.00
CA GLY A 3 -4.23 -15.07 14.80
C GLY A 3 -3.61 -13.98 13.94
N ARG A 4 -2.35 -13.67 14.23
CA ARG A 4 -1.50 -12.75 13.46
C ARG A 4 -1.33 -13.18 12.00
N GLN A 5 -1.02 -14.45 11.75
CA GLN A 5 -0.86 -14.96 10.38
C GLN A 5 -2.15 -14.82 9.56
N ARG A 6 -3.31 -15.08 10.17
CA ARG A 6 -4.62 -14.88 9.53
C ARG A 6 -4.87 -13.40 9.21
N ALA A 7 -4.55 -12.50 10.13
CA ALA A 7 -4.68 -11.06 9.91
C ALA A 7 -3.79 -10.57 8.75
N ILE A 8 -2.53 -10.99 8.72
CA ILE A 8 -1.58 -10.59 7.66
C ILE A 8 -2.03 -11.14 6.30
N LEU A 9 -2.39 -12.42 6.22
CA LEU A 9 -2.84 -13.01 4.96
C LEU A 9 -4.18 -12.43 4.49
N GLY A 10 -5.13 -12.22 5.41
CA GLY A 10 -6.40 -11.57 5.09
C GLY A 10 -6.19 -10.17 4.53
N TYR A 11 -5.31 -9.38 5.16
CA TYR A 11 -4.97 -8.06 4.67
C TYR A 11 -4.27 -8.11 3.31
N ALA A 12 -3.29 -9.00 3.12
CA ALA A 12 -2.58 -9.16 1.85
C ALA A 12 -3.53 -9.55 0.71
N VAL A 13 -4.46 -10.48 0.93
CA VAL A 13 -5.46 -10.86 -0.07
C VAL A 13 -6.40 -9.69 -0.38
N ALA A 14 -6.97 -9.04 0.64
CA ALA A 14 -7.91 -7.94 0.44
C ALA A 14 -7.26 -6.74 -0.25
N SER A 15 -6.04 -6.39 0.16
CA SER A 15 -5.26 -5.32 -0.49
C SER A 15 -4.89 -5.69 -1.93
N GLY A 16 -4.51 -6.95 -2.17
CA GLY A 16 -4.23 -7.48 -3.51
C GLY A 16 -5.44 -7.39 -4.45
N LEU A 17 -6.63 -7.74 -3.96
CA LEU A 17 -7.89 -7.58 -4.70
C LEU A 17 -8.20 -6.10 -4.96
N ALA A 18 -8.03 -5.23 -3.97
CA ALA A 18 -8.30 -3.79 -4.12
C ALA A 18 -7.39 -3.15 -5.18
N VAL A 19 -6.07 -3.42 -5.13
CA VAL A 19 -5.14 -2.90 -6.14
C VAL A 19 -5.37 -3.55 -7.50
N GLY A 20 -5.67 -4.85 -7.55
CA GLY A 20 -5.97 -5.58 -8.78
C GLY A 20 -7.19 -5.00 -9.49
N LEU A 21 -8.25 -4.68 -8.74
CA LEU A 21 -9.43 -3.99 -9.27
C LEU A 21 -9.08 -2.60 -9.81
N GLY A 22 -8.29 -1.81 -9.06
CA GLY A 22 -7.86 -0.49 -9.53
C GLY A 22 -7.04 -0.55 -10.82
N VAL A 23 -6.15 -1.54 -10.94
CA VAL A 23 -5.35 -1.76 -12.16
C VAL A 23 -6.24 -2.22 -13.33
N LEU A 24 -7.23 -3.07 -13.08
CA LEU A 24 -8.18 -3.52 -14.11
C LEU A 24 -9.01 -2.34 -14.64
N VAL A 25 -9.56 -1.53 -13.74
CA VAL A 25 -10.29 -0.31 -14.11
C VAL A 25 -9.40 0.63 -14.91
N ALA A 26 -8.17 0.88 -14.47
CA ALA A 26 -7.23 1.71 -15.22
C ALA A 26 -6.90 1.14 -16.60
N ALA A 27 -6.77 -0.18 -16.75
CA ALA A 27 -6.48 -0.82 -18.04
C ALA A 27 -7.63 -0.72 -19.05
N VAL A 28 -8.88 -0.64 -18.58
CA VAL A 28 -10.08 -0.51 -19.44
C VAL A 28 -10.33 0.94 -19.82
N TRP A 29 -10.08 1.88 -18.91
CA TRP A 29 -10.52 3.27 -19.04
C TRP A 29 -9.41 4.27 -19.39
N LEU A 30 -8.14 3.93 -19.21
CA LEU A 30 -7.00 4.82 -19.47
C LEU A 30 -6.18 4.38 -20.68
N GLY A 31 -5.41 5.32 -21.24
CA GLY A 31 -4.42 5.01 -22.27
C GLY A 31 -3.30 4.09 -21.74
N PRO A 32 -2.60 3.34 -22.62
CA PRO A 32 -1.62 2.33 -22.19
C PRO A 32 -0.51 2.86 -21.27
N GLN A 33 -0.06 4.10 -21.49
CA GLN A 33 0.99 4.73 -20.68
C GLN A 33 0.49 5.09 -19.27
N ASP A 34 -0.72 5.64 -19.18
CA ASP A 34 -1.35 6.01 -17.91
C ASP A 34 -1.71 4.76 -17.10
N ALA A 35 -2.29 3.73 -17.73
CA ALA A 35 -2.57 2.45 -17.10
C ALA A 35 -1.29 1.79 -16.56
N ALA A 36 -0.17 1.91 -17.30
CA ALA A 36 1.11 1.39 -16.83
C ALA A 36 1.68 2.19 -15.66
N ALA A 37 1.47 3.51 -15.60
CA ALA A 37 1.80 4.32 -14.43
C ALA A 37 0.96 3.92 -13.20
N VAL A 38 -0.35 3.72 -13.35
CA VAL A 38 -1.22 3.23 -12.28
C VAL A 38 -0.78 1.85 -11.78
N ARG A 39 -0.37 0.95 -12.69
CA ARG A 39 0.17 -0.36 -12.31
C ARG A 39 1.45 -0.26 -11.49
N THR A 40 2.37 0.65 -11.86
CA THR A 40 3.59 0.89 -11.08
C THR A 40 3.25 1.41 -9.68
N ALA A 41 2.31 2.35 -9.57
CA ALA A 41 1.81 2.84 -8.29
C ALA A 41 1.17 1.73 -7.44
N ALA A 42 0.34 0.89 -8.04
CA ALA A 42 -0.34 -0.23 -7.38
C ALA A 42 0.65 -1.21 -6.75
N VAL A 43 1.68 -1.61 -7.50
CA VAL A 43 2.71 -2.54 -7.01
C VAL A 43 3.47 -1.94 -5.83
N ALA A 44 3.91 -0.68 -5.96
CA ALA A 44 4.62 0.01 -4.89
C ALA A 44 3.77 0.13 -3.61
N ALA A 45 2.52 0.60 -3.76
CA ALA A 45 1.60 0.76 -2.64
C ALA A 45 1.30 -0.57 -1.95
N TYR A 46 1.06 -1.64 -2.72
CA TYR A 46 0.80 -2.98 -2.20
C TYR A 46 1.96 -3.50 -1.35
N VAL A 47 3.19 -3.43 -1.88
CA VAL A 47 4.38 -3.90 -1.15
C VAL A 47 4.58 -3.11 0.13
N ILE A 48 4.54 -1.77 0.06
CA ILE A 48 4.70 -0.89 1.22
C ILE A 48 3.67 -1.22 2.30
N GLN A 49 2.42 -1.40 1.89
CA GLN A 49 1.33 -1.59 2.84
C GLN A 49 1.32 -2.96 3.47
N VAL A 50 1.55 -4.03 2.71
CA VAL A 50 1.61 -5.39 3.28
C VAL A 50 2.77 -5.52 4.25
N VAL A 51 3.95 -4.99 3.91
CA VAL A 51 5.13 -5.01 4.79
C VAL A 51 4.89 -4.14 6.04
N GLY A 52 4.35 -2.92 5.86
CA GLY A 52 4.04 -2.01 6.96
C GLY A 52 3.04 -2.61 7.94
N PHE A 53 1.96 -3.21 7.44
CA PHE A 53 0.96 -3.86 8.26
C PHE A 53 1.51 -5.09 8.99
N ALA A 54 2.31 -5.94 8.31
CA ALA A 54 2.95 -7.09 8.94
C ALA A 54 3.87 -6.68 10.10
N ALA A 55 4.64 -5.59 9.93
CA ALA A 55 5.46 -5.02 10.99
C ALA A 55 4.60 -4.50 12.15
N LEU A 56 3.50 -3.80 11.86
CA LEU A 56 2.59 -3.23 12.84
C LEU A 56 1.93 -4.31 13.73
N VAL A 57 1.38 -5.36 13.13
CA VAL A 57 0.70 -6.45 13.88
C VAL A 57 1.71 -7.32 14.64
N SER A 58 2.97 -7.34 14.23
CA SER A 58 4.04 -8.07 14.91
C SER A 58 4.66 -7.30 16.08
N ALA A 59 4.41 -5.99 16.17
CA ALA A 59 5.00 -5.13 17.18
C ALA A 59 4.19 -5.11 18.51
N ARG A 60 4.90 -4.90 19.62
CA ARG A 60 4.35 -4.82 20.99
C ARG A 60 5.01 -3.69 21.76
N GLY A 61 4.28 -3.06 22.68
CA GLY A 61 4.79 -1.98 23.54
C GLY A 61 5.41 -0.83 22.71
N ALA A 62 6.59 -0.34 23.11
CA ALA A 62 7.30 0.74 22.42
C ALA A 62 7.58 0.44 20.92
N ARG A 63 7.77 -0.83 20.55
CA ARG A 63 8.00 -1.23 19.15
C ARG A 63 6.79 -0.95 18.25
N PHE A 64 5.59 -0.85 18.81
CA PHE A 64 4.38 -0.49 18.06
C PHE A 64 4.49 0.92 17.48
N PHE A 65 4.92 1.89 18.29
CA PHE A 65 5.11 3.27 17.84
C PHE A 65 6.19 3.38 16.79
N VAL A 66 7.26 2.59 16.89
CA VAL A 66 8.31 2.51 15.87
C VAL A 66 7.76 1.92 14.57
N ALA A 67 6.99 0.84 14.61
CA ALA A 67 6.39 0.24 13.42
C ALA A 67 5.37 1.16 12.75
N TRP A 68 4.52 1.80 13.55
CA TRP A 68 3.53 2.77 13.08
C TRP A 68 4.20 4.01 12.46
N GLY A 69 5.12 4.65 13.19
CA GLY A 69 5.84 5.83 12.73
C GLY A 69 6.71 5.51 11.51
N GLY A 70 7.41 4.37 11.53
CA GLY A 70 8.19 3.87 10.40
C GLY A 70 7.33 3.62 9.17
N GLY A 71 6.13 3.03 9.33
CA GLY A 71 5.16 2.87 8.25
C GLY A 71 4.71 4.21 7.68
N THR A 72 4.44 5.21 8.53
CA THR A 72 4.08 6.57 8.08
C THR A 72 5.21 7.21 7.28
N LEU A 73 6.44 7.16 7.79
CA LEU A 73 7.61 7.69 7.09
C LEU A 73 7.87 6.97 5.77
N LEU A 74 7.67 5.65 5.71
CA LEU A 74 7.81 4.87 4.48
C LEU A 74 6.80 5.31 3.42
N ARG A 75 5.54 5.53 3.79
CA ARG A 75 4.49 5.99 2.87
C ARG A 75 4.79 7.38 2.31
N LEU A 76 5.14 8.33 3.18
CA LEU A 76 5.51 9.68 2.78
C LEU A 76 6.78 9.69 1.92
N GLY A 77 7.79 8.92 2.34
CA GLY A 77 9.04 8.74 1.63
C GLY A 77 8.82 8.14 0.24
N ALA A 78 7.89 7.19 0.08
CA ALA A 78 7.58 6.62 -1.22
C ALA A 78 6.94 7.63 -2.19
N VAL A 79 6.02 8.46 -1.70
CA VAL A 79 5.42 9.54 -2.51
C VAL A 79 6.49 10.55 -2.93
N LEU A 80 7.33 10.98 -1.98
CA LEU A 80 8.43 11.91 -2.27
C LEU A 80 9.45 11.31 -3.23
N ALA A 81 9.86 10.06 -3.01
CA ALA A 81 10.81 9.36 -3.87
C ALA A 81 10.26 9.20 -5.29
N ALA A 82 8.97 8.88 -5.43
CA ALA A 82 8.33 8.78 -6.74
C ALA A 82 8.24 10.13 -7.44
N ALA A 83 7.96 11.22 -6.72
CA ALA A 83 7.98 12.58 -7.26
C ALA A 83 9.39 12.99 -7.74
N VAL A 84 10.43 12.74 -6.93
CA VAL A 84 11.83 13.01 -7.31
C VAL A 84 12.25 12.17 -8.51
N TRP A 85 11.86 10.89 -8.54
CA TRP A 85 12.17 9.99 -9.65
C TRP A 85 11.51 10.46 -10.97
N LEU A 86 10.24 10.86 -10.92
CA LEU A 86 9.55 11.46 -12.07
C LEU A 86 10.23 12.74 -12.55
N ALA A 87 10.58 13.64 -11.63
CA ALA A 87 11.23 14.90 -11.96
C ALA A 87 12.58 14.70 -12.66
N ARG A 88 13.30 13.62 -12.34
CA ARG A 88 14.61 13.31 -12.93
C ARG A 88 14.56 12.51 -14.22
N THR A 89 13.57 11.65 -14.39
CA THR A 89 13.57 10.66 -15.49
C THR A 89 12.51 10.92 -16.54
N GLN A 90 11.41 11.62 -16.19
CA GLN A 90 10.23 11.76 -17.04
C GLN A 90 9.68 10.41 -17.55
N ALA A 91 9.99 9.29 -16.87
CA ALA A 91 9.77 7.94 -17.37
C ALA A 91 8.29 7.50 -17.41
N ARG A 92 7.41 8.23 -16.72
CA ARG A 92 5.97 7.94 -16.62
C ARG A 92 5.16 9.24 -16.61
N PRO A 93 3.88 9.20 -17.04
CA PRO A 93 2.93 10.27 -16.79
C PRO A 93 2.85 10.62 -15.29
N PRO A 94 3.11 11.88 -14.89
CA PRO A 94 3.21 12.24 -13.47
C PRO A 94 1.89 12.08 -12.70
N ALA A 95 0.80 12.60 -13.27
CA ALA A 95 -0.48 12.63 -12.58
C ALA A 95 -1.04 11.21 -12.30
N PRO A 96 -1.11 10.27 -13.27
CA PRO A 96 -1.57 8.91 -12.99
C PRO A 96 -0.72 8.16 -11.98
N LEU A 97 0.62 8.34 -12.00
CA LEU A 97 1.50 7.69 -11.04
C LEU A 97 1.30 8.25 -9.63
N MET A 98 1.31 9.57 -9.47
CA MET A 98 1.22 10.22 -8.16
C MET A 98 -0.16 10.04 -7.53
N LEU A 99 -1.23 10.24 -8.30
CA LEU A 99 -2.60 10.04 -7.83
C LEU A 99 -2.87 8.57 -7.54
N GLY A 100 -2.40 7.66 -8.40
CA GLY A 100 -2.49 6.23 -8.16
C GLY A 100 -1.78 5.83 -6.86
N LEU A 101 -0.55 6.31 -6.65
CA LEU A 101 0.25 5.94 -5.48
C LEU A 101 -0.40 6.45 -4.19
N ALA A 102 -0.76 7.73 -4.15
CA ALA A 102 -1.43 8.32 -2.99
C ALA A 102 -2.80 7.66 -2.72
N GLY A 103 -3.60 7.46 -3.77
CA GLY A 103 -4.91 6.83 -3.70
C GLY A 103 -4.84 5.39 -3.18
N PHE A 104 -3.96 4.56 -3.73
CA PHE A 104 -3.78 3.19 -3.26
C PHE A 104 -3.26 3.14 -1.82
N LEU A 105 -2.22 3.93 -1.49
CA LEU A 105 -1.71 3.96 -0.11
C LEU A 105 -2.82 4.32 0.89
N PHE A 106 -3.67 5.29 0.54
CA PHE A 106 -4.80 5.70 1.37
C PHE A 106 -5.89 4.63 1.47
N VAL A 107 -6.37 4.09 0.35
CA VAL A 107 -7.42 3.05 0.34
C VAL A 107 -6.97 1.81 1.13
N LEU A 108 -5.71 1.39 0.95
CA LEU A 108 -5.17 0.26 1.69
C LEU A 108 -5.01 0.57 3.19
N LEU A 109 -4.63 1.80 3.55
CA LEU A 109 -4.58 2.24 4.95
C LEU A 109 -5.96 2.14 5.62
N LEU A 110 -7.04 2.48 4.90
CA LEU A 110 -8.41 2.35 5.41
C LEU A 110 -8.84 0.90 5.64
N LEU A 111 -8.21 -0.08 4.97
CA LEU A 111 -8.47 -1.50 5.21
C LEU A 111 -7.78 -2.01 6.48
N GLU A 112 -6.66 -1.42 6.89
CA GLU A 112 -5.85 -1.89 8.03
C GLU A 112 -6.67 -2.12 9.32
N PRO A 113 -7.56 -1.22 9.78
CA PRO A 113 -8.31 -1.38 11.02
C PRO A 113 -9.19 -2.64 11.06
N ILE A 114 -9.70 -3.08 9.91
CA ILE A 114 -10.57 -4.26 9.80
C ILE A 114 -9.78 -5.52 10.18
N PHE A 115 -8.57 -5.65 9.65
CA PHE A 115 -7.70 -6.80 9.87
C PHE A 115 -6.89 -6.69 11.16
N PHE A 116 -6.57 -5.47 11.61
CA PHE A 116 -5.89 -5.23 12.88
C PHE A 116 -6.72 -5.78 14.05
N ARG A 117 -8.05 -5.58 14.03
CA ARG A 117 -8.98 -6.14 15.03
C ARG A 117 -9.02 -7.67 14.99
N MET A 118 -8.87 -8.30 13.84
CA MET A 118 -8.79 -9.77 13.73
C MET A 118 -7.52 -10.32 14.38
N GLY A 119 -6.39 -9.61 14.29
CA GLY A 119 -5.14 -10.00 14.92
C GLY A 119 -5.18 -9.89 16.45
N LEU A 120 -5.89 -8.90 16.98
CA LEU A 120 -6.05 -8.68 18.43
C LEU A 120 -7.05 -9.65 19.10
N ARG A 121 -8.14 -10.02 18.42
CA ARG A 121 -9.20 -10.90 18.98
C ARG A 121 -8.81 -12.38 19.10
N SER A 122 -7.58 -12.72 18.76
CA SER A 122 -7.10 -14.10 18.64
C SER A 122 -5.93 -14.41 19.58
N GLU A 123 -5.63 -13.47 20.47
CA GLU A 123 -4.84 -13.65 21.70
C GLU A 123 -5.81 -13.72 22.88
#